data_AF-A0A7V2H839-F1
#
_entry.id   AF-A0A7V2H839-F1
#
_cell.length_a   1.000
_cell.length_b   1.000
_cell.length_c   1.000
_cell.angle_alpha   90.00
_cell.angle_beta   90.00
_cell.angle_gamma   90.00
#
_symmetry.space_group_name_H-M   'P 1'
#
loop_
_entity.id
_entity.type
_entity.pdbx_description
1 polymer ?
#
loop_
_entity_poly.entity_id
_entity_poly.type
_entity_poly.pdbx_seq_one_letter_code
_entity_poly.pdbx_strand_id
1 'polypeptide(L)'
;MATITKKELIDRIADATGDKRVLVKRVVQRFLDEVILELGNGNRLEFRDFGVFETKVRKARRAQNPKTLEPVEVPEKRAVKFKIGRLMKQRLAAISGAQIDGDVAQMAESDRDDDD
;
A
#
# COMPACT_ATOMS: atom_id res chain seq x y z
N MET A 1 0.04 19.65 5.86
CA MET A 1 0.22 18.30 6.44
C MET A 1 1.70 18.10 6.71
N ALA A 2 2.08 17.54 7.86
CA ALA A 2 3.48 17.19 8.13
C ALA A 2 3.87 15.93 7.36
N THR A 3 5.07 15.90 6.79
CA THR A 3 5.63 14.71 6.14
C THR A 3 6.36 13.87 7.17
N ILE A 4 5.89 12.64 7.38
CA ILE A 4 6.56 11.68 8.25
C ILE A 4 7.54 10.84 7.43
N THR A 5 8.78 10.78 7.88
CA THR A 5 9.89 10.06 7.23
C THR A 5 10.16 8.70 7.88
N LYS A 6 10.88 7.83 7.15
CA LYS A 6 11.38 6.55 7.68
C LYS A 6 12.22 6.73 8.95
N LYS A 7 13.00 7.81 9.04
CA LYS A 7 13.84 8.11 10.21
C LYS A 7 12.97 8.28 11.47
N GLU A 8 11.91 9.07 11.39
CA GLU A 8 11.03 9.33 12.53
C GLU A 8 10.21 8.10 12.94
N LEU A 9 9.91 7.20 12.00
CA LEU A 9 9.29 5.90 12.33
C LEU A 9 10.28 5.00 13.08
N ILE A 10 11.53 4.93 12.63
CA ILE A 10 12.59 4.16 13.31
C ILE A 10 12.81 4.67 14.73
N ASP A 11 12.90 6.00 14.89
CA ASP A 11 13.13 6.63 16.19
C ASP A 11 11.97 6.29 17.14
N ARG A 12 10.70 6.46 16.70
CA ARG A 12 9.52 6.10 17.50
C ARG A 12 9.44 4.61 17.86
N ILE A 13 9.79 3.71 16.94
CA ILE A 13 9.77 2.26 17.21
C ILE A 13 10.86 1.90 18.24
N ALA A 14 12.07 2.46 18.09
CA ALA A 14 13.16 2.24 19.03
C ALA A 14 12.79 2.71 20.44
N ASP A 15 12.22 3.90 20.57
CA ASP A 15 11.77 4.45 21.86
C ASP A 15 10.66 3.59 22.49
N ALA A 16 9.70 3.12 21.68
CA ALA A 16 8.57 2.31 22.17
C ALA A 16 8.96 0.88 22.58
N THR A 17 9.97 0.30 21.93
CA THR A 17 10.42 -1.08 22.18
C THR A 17 11.58 -1.17 23.17
N GLY A 18 12.32 -0.08 23.38
CA GLY A 18 13.58 -0.08 24.11
C GLY A 18 14.74 -0.69 23.32
N ASP A 19 14.53 -1.06 22.06
CA ASP A 19 15.56 -1.63 21.22
C ASP A 19 16.56 -0.58 20.72
N LYS A 20 17.79 -1.05 20.46
CA LYS A 20 18.81 -0.20 19.85
C LYS A 20 18.32 0.30 18.49
N ARG A 21 18.32 1.62 18.29
CA ARG A 21 17.99 2.27 17.02
C ARG A 21 18.65 1.65 15.78
N VAL A 22 19.90 1.20 15.91
CA VAL A 22 20.64 0.54 14.82
C VAL A 22 20.00 -0.80 14.42
N LEU A 23 19.51 -1.56 15.41
CA LEU A 23 18.78 -2.82 15.18
C LEU A 23 17.44 -2.52 14.50
N VAL A 24 16.64 -1.61 15.05
CA VAL A 24 15.35 -1.21 14.47
C VAL A 24 15.49 -0.73 13.03
N LYS A 25 16.47 0.13 12.76
CA LYS A 25 16.79 0.59 11.40
C LYS A 25 17.04 -0.58 10.44
N ARG A 26 17.80 -1.59 10.89
CA ARG A 26 18.13 -2.76 10.08
C ARG A 26 16.89 -3.61 9.80
N VAL A 27 16.08 -3.86 10.83
CA VAL A 27 14.84 -4.65 10.71
C VAL A 27 13.85 -3.96 9.78
N VAL A 28 13.61 -2.66 9.96
CA VAL A 28 12.71 -1.89 9.09
C VAL A 28 13.20 -1.88 7.64
N GLN A 29 14.51 -1.71 7.40
CA GLN A 29 15.05 -1.77 6.05
C GLN A 29 14.83 -3.16 5.43
N ARG A 30 15.16 -4.23 6.15
CA ARG A 30 14.98 -5.60 5.67
C ARG A 30 13.52 -5.92 5.38
N PHE A 31 12.60 -5.49 6.24
CA PHE A 31 11.16 -5.63 6.00
C PHE A 31 10.74 -4.99 4.66
N LEU A 32 11.18 -3.76 4.38
CA LEU A 32 10.87 -3.10 3.11
C LEU A 32 11.50 -3.82 1.91
N ASP A 33 12.73 -4.34 2.07
CA ASP A 33 13.42 -5.09 1.02
C ASP A 33 12.66 -6.39 0.68
N GLU A 34 12.20 -7.14 1.68
CA GLU A 34 11.40 -8.36 1.48
C GLU A 34 10.05 -8.06 0.82
N VAL A 35 9.38 -6.97 1.22
CA VAL A 35 8.13 -6.54 0.57
C VAL A 35 8.36 -6.25 -0.92
N ILE A 36 9.47 -5.59 -1.27
CA ILE A 36 9.83 -5.31 -2.67
C ILE A 36 10.10 -6.62 -3.43
N LEU A 37 10.85 -7.54 -2.83
CA LEU A 37 11.20 -8.82 -3.43
C LEU A 37 9.94 -9.64 -3.75
N GLU A 38 9.06 -9.81 -2.78
CA GLU A 38 7.83 -10.59 -2.91
C GLU A 38 6.87 -9.99 -3.94
N LEU A 39 6.74 -8.66 -3.98
CA LEU A 39 5.96 -7.99 -5.03
C LEU A 39 6.62 -8.15 -6.41
N GLY A 40 7.95 -8.14 -6.48
CA GLY A 40 8.70 -8.43 -7.71
C GLY A 40 8.43 -9.83 -8.25
N ASN A 41 8.24 -10.81 -7.35
CA ASN A 41 7.87 -12.18 -7.67
C ASN A 41 6.39 -12.34 -8.06
N GLY A 42 5.60 -11.27 -7.95
CA GLY A 42 4.16 -11.29 -8.25
C GLY A 42 3.29 -11.79 -7.10
N ASN A 43 3.87 -12.00 -5.91
CA ASN A 43 3.14 -12.51 -4.75
C ASN A 43 2.21 -11.45 -4.15
N ARG A 44 1.13 -11.91 -3.51
CA ARG A 44 0.21 -11.09 -2.74
C ARG A 44 0.63 -11.12 -1.27
N LEU A 45 0.83 -9.94 -0.68
CA LEU A 45 1.22 -9.79 0.72
C LEU A 45 0.03 -9.31 1.54
N GLU A 46 -0.32 -10.04 2.60
CA GLU A 46 -1.41 -9.68 3.51
C GLU A 46 -0.88 -9.39 4.90
N PHE A 47 -1.15 -8.17 5.38
CA PHE A 47 -0.86 -7.73 6.73
C PHE A 47 -2.18 -7.43 7.42
N ARG A 48 -2.65 -8.36 8.27
CA ARG A 48 -3.93 -8.22 9.00
C ARG A 48 -4.01 -6.86 9.69
N ASP A 49 -5.20 -6.26 9.64
CA ASP A 49 -5.52 -4.91 10.15
C ASP A 49 -4.81 -3.74 9.44
N PHE A 50 -3.63 -3.94 8.84
CA PHE A 50 -2.89 -2.93 8.09
C PHE A 50 -3.38 -2.81 6.65
N GLY A 51 -3.38 -3.91 5.90
CA GLY A 51 -3.81 -3.94 4.50
C GLY A 51 -3.16 -5.05 3.68
N VAL A 52 -3.47 -5.03 2.38
CA VAL A 52 -3.02 -6.04 1.42
C VAL A 52 -2.29 -5.33 0.28
N PHE A 53 -1.11 -5.83 -0.08
CA PHE A 53 -0.45 -5.47 -1.33
C PHE A 53 -0.67 -6.55 -2.37
N GLU A 54 -1.13 -6.15 -3.55
CA GLU A 54 -1.34 -7.03 -4.69
C GLU A 54 -0.68 -6.41 -5.93
N THR A 55 -0.21 -7.26 -6.85
CA THR A 55 0.28 -6.80 -8.14
C THR A 55 -0.79 -6.99 -9.21
N LYS A 56 -1.12 -5.92 -9.94
CA LYS A 56 -2.04 -5.96 -11.09
C LYS A 56 -1.29 -5.60 -12.36
N VAL A 57 -1.54 -6.36 -13.41
CA VAL A 57 -1.07 -6.05 -14.75
C VAL A 57 -1.93 -4.91 -15.30
N ARG A 58 -1.31 -3.79 -15.63
CA ARG A 58 -1.96 -2.69 -16.35
C ARG A 58 -1.71 -2.88 -17.84
N LYS A 59 -2.76 -3.21 -18.58
CA LYS A 59 -2.75 -3.41 -20.03
C LYS A 59 -2.14 -2.21 -20.75
N ALA A 60 -1.48 -2.47 -21.87
CA ALA A 60 -0.94 -1.43 -22.73
C ALA A 60 -2.06 -0.46 -23.17
N ARG A 61 -1.75 0.82 -23.22
CA ARG A 61 -2.73 1.86 -23.62
C ARG A 61 -2.05 2.99 -24.36
N ARG A 62 -2.80 3.69 -25.19
CA ARG A 62 -2.37 4.97 -25.77
C ARG A 62 -2.65 6.09 -24.77
N ALA A 63 -1.62 6.87 -24.44
CA ALA A 63 -1.73 8.06 -23.61
C ALA A 63 -1.29 9.28 -24.44
N GLN A 64 -1.71 10.48 -24.05
CA GLN A 64 -1.20 11.71 -24.65
C GLN A 64 -0.10 12.28 -23.77
N ASN A 65 0.96 12.79 -24.39
CA ASN A 65 1.95 13.57 -23.69
C ASN A 65 1.30 14.90 -23.25
N PRO A 66 1.21 15.21 -21.94
CA PRO A 66 0.55 16.42 -21.47
C PRO A 66 1.24 17.72 -21.93
N LYS A 67 2.50 17.65 -22.39
CA LYS A 67 3.24 18.81 -22.89
C LYS A 67 3.16 18.97 -24.41
N THR A 68 3.14 17.89 -25.18
CA THR A 68 3.19 17.93 -26.66
C THR A 68 1.88 17.52 -27.34
N LEU A 69 0.91 17.00 -26.58
CA LEU A 69 -0.36 16.42 -27.07
C LEU A 69 -0.20 15.22 -28.03
N GLU A 70 1.03 14.77 -28.28
CA GLU A 70 1.30 13.63 -29.14
C GLU A 70 0.86 12.32 -28.49
N PRO A 71 0.33 11.36 -29.28
CA PRO A 71 0.01 10.03 -28.79
C PRO A 71 1.30 9.24 -28.51
N VAL A 72 1.43 8.76 -27.28
CA VAL A 72 2.51 7.91 -26.79
C VAL A 72 1.94 6.55 -26.39
N GLU A 73 2.56 5.48 -26.85
CA GLU A 73 2.21 4.13 -26.41
C GLU A 73 2.80 3.85 -25.03
N VAL A 74 1.95 3.49 -24.08
CA VAL A 74 2.34 3.06 -22.74
C VAL A 74 2.33 1.54 -22.74
N PRO A 75 3.49 0.87 -22.61
CA PRO A 75 3.55 -0.58 -22.60
C PRO A 75 2.85 -1.14 -21.37
N GLU A 76 2.52 -2.43 -21.45
CA GLU A 76 1.99 -3.17 -20.30
C GLU A 76 2.98 -3.08 -19.13
N LYS A 77 2.47 -2.79 -17.93
CA LYS A 77 3.30 -2.72 -16.73
C LYS A 77 2.62 -3.31 -15.52
N ARG A 78 3.40 -3.97 -14.69
CA ARG A 78 2.95 -4.42 -13.37
C ARG A 78 2.92 -3.22 -12.42
N ALA A 79 1.80 -3.02 -11.75
CA ALA A 79 1.62 -1.99 -10.75
C ALA A 79 1.19 -2.61 -9.42
N VAL A 80 1.63 -2.03 -8.31
CA VAL A 80 1.20 -2.42 -6.97
C VAL A 80 -0.11 -1.70 -6.65
N LYS A 81 -1.11 -2.43 -6.17
CA LYS A 81 -2.35 -1.90 -5.57
C LYS A 81 -2.31 -2.23 -4.08
N PHE A 82 -2.68 -1.25 -3.25
CA PHE A 82 -2.79 -1.42 -1.80
C PHE A 82 -4.25 -1.33 -1.38
N LYS A 83 -4.76 -2.39 -0.75
CA LYS A 83 -6.09 -2.42 -0.13
C LYS A 83 -5.96 -2.08 1.35
N ILE A 84 -6.66 -1.04 1.78
CA ILE A 84 -6.60 -0.53 3.16
C ILE A 84 -7.27 -1.53 4.11
N GLY A 85 -6.57 -1.91 5.18
CA GLY A 85 -7.09 -2.79 6.23
C GLY A 85 -8.11 -2.11 7.15
N ARG A 86 -8.83 -2.91 7.93
CA ARG A 86 -9.92 -2.46 8.81
C ARG A 86 -9.46 -1.37 9.80
N LEU A 87 -8.34 -1.58 10.49
CA LEU A 87 -7.85 -0.64 11.50
C LEU A 87 -7.50 0.71 10.88
N MET A 88 -6.89 0.70 9.70
CA MET A 88 -6.56 1.94 8.99
C MET A 88 -7.82 2.67 8.52
N LYS A 89 -8.83 1.96 7.99
CA LYS A 89 -10.14 2.55 7.64
C LYS A 89 -10.80 3.23 8.85
N GLN A 90 -10.83 2.56 10.01
CA GLN A 90 -11.40 3.13 11.24
C GLN A 90 -10.68 4.40 11.69
N ARG A 91 -9.35 4.41 11.63
CA ARG A 91 -8.54 5.59 12.01
C ARG A 91 -8.78 6.77 11.06
N LEU A 92 -8.94 6.52 9.77
CA LEU A 92 -9.25 7.57 8.78
C LEU A 92 -10.68 8.10 8.97
N ALA A 93 -11.64 7.21 9.19
CA ALA A 93 -13.04 7.58 9.40
C ALA A 93 -13.22 8.49 10.62
N ALA A 94 -12.50 8.20 11.72
CA ALA A 94 -12.49 9.03 12.93
C ALA A 94 -12.00 10.47 12.69
N ILE A 95 -11.17 10.72 11.67
CA ILE A 95 -10.72 12.06 11.28
C ILE A 95 -11.82 12.79 10.49
N SER A 96 -12.59 12.06 9.69
CA SER A 96 -13.64 12.60 8.81
C SER A 96 -15.05 12.64 9.43
N GLY A 97 -15.26 12.04 10.60
CA GLY A 97 -16.59 11.93 11.24
C GLY A 97 -17.54 10.92 10.61
N ALA A 98 -17.08 10.12 9.64
CA ALA A 98 -17.90 9.08 9.01
C ALA A 98 -18.07 7.88 9.96
N GLN A 99 -19.30 7.52 10.33
CA GLN A 99 -19.59 6.29 11.05
C GLN A 99 -19.45 5.10 10.10
N ILE A 100 -18.64 4.11 10.48
CA ILE A 100 -18.58 2.82 9.79
C ILE A 100 -19.42 1.84 10.60
N ASP A 101 -20.75 1.96 10.51
CA ASP A 101 -21.64 0.90 10.96
C ASP A 101 -21.71 -0.18 9.88
N GLY A 102 -21.37 -1.40 10.30
CA GLY A 102 -21.62 -2.69 9.64
C GLY A 102 -21.65 -2.75 8.12
N ASP A 103 -20.50 -2.95 7.45
CA ASP A 103 -20.43 -3.77 6.21
C ASP A 103 -18.99 -4.07 5.77
N VAL A 104 -18.15 -4.56 6.70
CA VAL A 104 -16.77 -4.94 6.35
C VAL A 104 -16.68 -6.34 5.71
N ALA A 105 -17.74 -7.15 5.82
CA ALA A 105 -17.79 -8.50 5.26
C ALA A 105 -18.08 -8.53 3.74
N GLN A 106 -18.93 -7.62 3.22
CA GLN A 106 -19.43 -7.72 1.84
C GLN A 106 -18.41 -7.24 0.77
N MET A 107 -17.44 -6.39 1.14
CA MET A 107 -16.45 -5.88 0.18
C MET A 107 -15.29 -6.84 -0.12
N ALA A 108 -15.13 -7.91 0.65
CA ALA A 108 -14.18 -8.99 0.34
C ALA A 108 -14.69 -9.89 -0.80
N GLU A 109 -16.00 -9.86 -1.07
CA GLU A 109 -16.66 -10.62 -2.13
C GLU A 109 -16.91 -9.75 -3.37
N SER A 110 -17.27 -8.47 -3.23
CA SER A 110 -17.55 -7.58 -4.38
C SER A 110 -16.32 -7.26 -5.25
N ASP A 111 -15.10 -7.37 -4.71
CA ASP A 111 -13.85 -7.11 -5.41
C ASP A 111 -13.37 -8.33 -6.26
N ARG A 112 -14.16 -9.43 -6.27
CA ARG A 112 -13.92 -10.63 -7.11
C ARG A 112 -14.71 -10.63 -8.42
N ASP A 113 -15.73 -9.78 -8.55
CA ASP A 113 -16.68 -9.83 -9.69
C ASP A 113 -16.33 -8.86 -10.84
N ASP A 114 -15.27 -8.05 -10.72
CA ASP A 114 -14.82 -7.10 -11.77
C ASP A 114 -13.73 -7.68 -12.71
N ASP A 115 -13.70 -9.01 -12.88
CA ASP A 115 -12.73 -9.75 -13.72
C ASP A 115 -13.35 -10.28 -15.03
N ASP A 116 -14.28 -9.52 -15.62
CA ASP A 116 -14.77 -9.69 -17.00
C ASP A 116 -14.21 -8.58 -17.94
#